data_AF-A0A7S3UR68-F1
#
_entry.id   AF-A0A7S3UR68-F1
#
_cell.length_a   1.000
_cell.length_b   1.000
_cell.length_c   1.000
_cell.angle_alpha   90.00
_cell.angle_beta   90.00
_cell.angle_gamma   90.00
#
_symmetry.space_group_name_H-M   'P 1'
#
loop_
_entity.id
_entity.type
_entity.pdbx_description
1 polymer ?
#
loop_
_entity_poly.entity_id
_entity_poly.type
_entity_poly.pdbx_seq_one_letter_code
_entity_poly.pdbx_strand_id
1 'polypeptide(L)'
;AARAARQAERDAREKDRELDLIRKQYLGEKKQKKKIVKPSEKFSRIFQFDWELTDDTSQDLNPLYASRMPLNAMFGRGYMAGIDMREQRKANGFIKALAEKRQELQRAAEREAGLQLAHAALLL
;
A
#
# COMPACT_ATOMS: atom_id res chain seq x y z
N ALA A 1 3.15 9.00 26.53
CA ALA A 1 3.26 7.74 27.29
C ALA A 1 2.20 6.71 26.88
N ALA A 2 0.90 6.96 27.11
CA ALA A 2 -0.16 5.96 26.88
C ALA A 2 -0.28 5.42 25.44
N ARG A 3 -0.07 6.28 24.42
CA ARG A 3 -0.12 5.87 22.99
C ARG A 3 1.03 4.93 22.61
N ALA A 4 2.24 5.21 23.11
CA ALA A 4 3.42 4.40 22.87
C ALA A 4 3.30 3.01 23.52
N ALA A 5 2.75 2.95 24.75
CA ALA A 5 2.47 1.68 25.42
C ALA A 5 1.49 0.80 24.65
N ARG A 6 0.40 1.40 24.12
CA ARG A 6 -0.58 0.68 23.27
C ARG A 6 0.02 0.17 21.96
N GLN A 7 0.93 0.94 21.36
CA GLN A 7 1.63 0.52 20.14
C GLN A 7 2.57 -0.66 20.44
N ALA A 8 3.37 -0.58 21.50
CA ALA A 8 4.26 -1.67 21.90
C ALA A 8 3.50 -2.98 22.20
N GLU A 9 2.33 -2.90 22.85
CA GLU A 9 1.49 -4.06 23.09
C GLU A 9 0.95 -4.69 21.80
N ARG A 10 0.54 -3.84 20.84
CA ARG A 10 0.08 -4.31 19.53
C ARG A 10 1.22 -4.98 18.75
N ASP A 11 2.39 -4.36 18.72
CA ASP A 11 3.57 -4.88 18.02
C ASP A 11 4.02 -6.22 18.63
N ALA A 12 3.92 -6.38 19.95
CA ALA A 12 4.20 -7.64 20.62
C ALA A 12 3.22 -8.76 20.16
N ARG A 13 1.92 -8.45 20.10
CA ARG A 13 0.90 -9.40 19.63
C ARG A 13 1.09 -9.79 18.15
N GLU A 14 1.47 -8.85 17.30
CA GLU A 14 1.74 -9.10 15.88
C GLU A 14 2.97 -10.01 15.71
N LYS A 15 4.04 -9.78 16.50
CA LYS A 15 5.24 -10.65 16.54
C LYS A 15 4.93 -12.07 17.01
N ASP A 16 4.12 -12.24 18.04
CA ASP A 16 3.75 -13.57 18.54
C ASP A 16 3.02 -14.39 17.46
N ARG A 17 2.11 -13.74 16.72
CA ARG A 17 1.40 -14.38 15.60
C ARG A 17 2.35 -14.71 14.44
N GLU A 18 3.32 -13.86 14.15
CA GLU A 18 4.34 -14.10 13.12
C GLU A 18 5.16 -15.35 13.47
N LEU A 19 5.61 -15.46 14.72
CA LEU A 19 6.31 -16.63 15.23
C LEU A 19 5.46 -17.90 15.12
N ASP A 20 4.16 -17.81 15.40
CA ASP A 20 3.25 -18.94 15.22
C ASP A 20 3.11 -19.37 13.76
N LEU A 21 3.04 -18.44 12.81
CA LEU A 21 3.03 -18.77 11.38
C LEU A 21 4.34 -19.45 10.95
N ILE A 22 5.49 -18.95 11.42
CA ILE A 22 6.79 -19.58 11.16
C ILE A 22 6.80 -20.99 11.74
N ARG A 23 6.38 -21.18 12.99
CA ARG A 23 6.29 -22.52 13.61
C ARG A 23 5.40 -23.44 12.79
N LYS A 24 4.22 -23.00 12.36
CA LYS A 24 3.29 -23.80 11.53
C LYS A 24 3.89 -24.19 10.19
N GLN A 25 4.62 -23.28 9.54
CA GLN A 25 5.26 -23.53 8.25
C GLN A 25 6.33 -24.61 8.34
N TYR A 26 7.18 -24.58 9.38
CA TYR A 26 8.32 -25.50 9.51
C TYR A 26 8.02 -26.77 10.29
N LEU A 27 7.14 -26.70 11.29
CA LEU A 27 6.77 -27.85 12.13
C LEU A 27 5.51 -28.58 11.62
N GLY A 28 4.77 -27.97 10.69
CA GLY A 28 3.54 -28.48 10.11
C GLY A 28 2.32 -28.30 11.02
N GLU A 29 1.13 -28.19 10.42
CA GLU A 29 -0.14 -28.20 11.14
C GLU A 29 -0.83 -29.57 11.10
N LYS A 30 -1.47 -29.93 12.23
CA LYS A 30 -2.45 -31.04 12.24
C LYS A 30 -3.70 -30.58 11.49
N LYS A 31 -3.93 -31.11 10.28
CA LYS A 31 -5.10 -30.79 9.46
C LYS A 31 -6.40 -31.08 10.24
N GLN A 32 -7.18 -30.04 10.52
CA GLN A 32 -8.51 -30.20 11.09
C GLN A 32 -9.43 -30.88 10.06
N LYS A 33 -10.02 -32.02 10.44
CA LYS A 33 -10.98 -32.71 9.57
C LYS A 33 -12.24 -31.86 9.48
N LYS A 34 -12.70 -31.56 8.27
CA LYS A 34 -13.98 -30.87 8.03
C LYS A 34 -15.09 -31.67 8.69
N LYS A 35 -15.84 -31.03 9.60
CA LYS A 35 -17.00 -31.67 10.26
C LYS A 35 -18.05 -31.98 9.18
N ILE A 36 -18.49 -33.23 9.13
CA ILE A 36 -19.53 -33.68 8.19
C ILE A 36 -20.85 -33.05 8.62
N VAL A 37 -21.35 -32.11 7.83
CA VAL A 37 -22.65 -31.47 8.07
C VAL A 37 -23.77 -32.36 7.53
N LYS A 38 -24.83 -32.54 8.32
CA LYS A 38 -26.00 -33.35 7.97
C LYS A 38 -26.72 -32.77 6.73
N PRO A 39 -27.20 -33.61 5.79
CA PRO A 39 -27.88 -33.16 4.56
C PRO A 39 -29.10 -32.25 4.73
N SER A 40 -29.82 -32.30 5.87
CA SER A 40 -30.99 -31.45 6.13
C SER A 40 -30.64 -30.01 6.52
N GLU A 41 -29.48 -29.79 7.14
CA GLU A 41 -28.95 -28.45 7.46
C GLU A 41 -28.23 -27.82 6.26
N LYS A 42 -28.03 -28.58 5.18
CA LYS A 42 -27.39 -28.10 3.97
C LYS A 42 -28.22 -27.01 3.30
N PHE A 43 -29.53 -27.16 3.13
CA PHE A 43 -30.28 -26.23 2.27
C PHE A 43 -30.55 -24.84 2.87
N SER A 44 -30.69 -24.70 4.20
CA SER A 44 -30.87 -23.37 4.83
C SER A 44 -29.54 -22.66 5.16
N ARG A 45 -28.43 -23.41 5.22
CA ARG A 45 -27.11 -22.92 5.65
C ARG A 45 -26.06 -22.86 4.54
N ILE A 46 -26.32 -23.46 3.37
CA ILE A 46 -25.36 -23.51 2.23
C ILE A 46 -25.63 -22.45 1.17
N PHE A 47 -26.87 -22.02 0.96
CA PHE A 47 -27.15 -20.92 0.04
C PHE A 47 -26.93 -19.56 0.73
N GLN A 48 -25.71 -19.34 1.20
CA GLN A 48 -25.19 -18.00 1.47
C GLN A 48 -24.51 -17.51 0.19
N PHE A 49 -25.07 -16.45 -0.38
CA PHE A 49 -24.51 -15.78 -1.56
C PHE A 49 -23.45 -14.74 -1.16
N ASP A 50 -23.27 -14.48 0.13
CA ASP A 50 -22.28 -13.59 0.69
C ASP A 50 -20.99 -14.34 1.05
N TRP A 51 -19.86 -13.63 1.00
CA TRP A 51 -18.58 -14.12 1.47
C TRP A 51 -18.47 -14.00 2.99
N GLU A 52 -17.93 -15.02 3.66
CA GLU A 52 -17.63 -14.93 5.09
C GLU A 52 -16.37 -14.09 5.35
N LEU A 53 -16.30 -13.39 6.49
CA LEU A 53 -15.14 -12.59 6.87
C LEU A 53 -13.87 -13.43 7.07
N THR A 54 -14.02 -14.73 7.35
CA THR A 54 -12.93 -15.69 7.49
C THR A 54 -12.31 -16.11 6.15
N ASP A 55 -13.00 -15.85 5.03
CA ASP A 55 -12.48 -16.10 3.69
C ASP A 55 -11.60 -14.95 3.17
N ASP A 56 -11.49 -13.85 3.93
CA ASP A 56 -10.62 -12.73 3.62
C ASP A 56 -9.14 -13.11 3.79
N THR A 57 -8.38 -13.01 2.70
CA THR A 57 -6.94 -13.30 2.66
C THR A 57 -6.08 -12.05 2.71
N SER A 58 -6.69 -10.87 2.81
CA SER A 58 -5.97 -9.58 2.79
C SER A 58 -5.27 -9.23 4.10
N GLN A 59 -5.64 -9.88 5.22
CA GLN A 59 -5.09 -9.60 6.54
C GLN A 59 -3.70 -10.20 6.70
N ASP A 60 -2.68 -9.39 6.45
CA ASP A 60 -1.29 -9.73 6.72
C ASP A 60 -0.84 -9.19 8.09
N LEU A 61 0.03 -9.93 8.78
CA LEU A 61 0.68 -9.49 10.02
C LEU A 61 1.82 -8.51 9.73
N ASN A 62 2.45 -8.62 8.57
CA ASN A 62 3.58 -7.77 8.23
C ASN A 62 3.09 -6.35 7.90
N PRO A 63 3.60 -5.31 8.58
CA PRO A 63 3.21 -3.93 8.33
C PRO A 63 3.43 -3.50 6.87
N LEU A 64 4.43 -4.06 6.17
CA LEU A 64 4.70 -3.75 4.77
C LEU A 64 3.57 -4.20 3.83
N TYR A 65 2.92 -5.32 4.15
CA TYR A 65 1.84 -5.88 3.35
C TYR A 65 0.46 -5.42 3.84
N ALA A 66 0.35 -5.04 5.11
CA ALA A 66 -0.84 -4.42 5.68
C ALA A 66 -1.06 -3.00 5.16
N SER A 67 0.00 -2.18 5.07
CA SER A 67 -0.06 -0.85 4.46
C SER A 67 0.77 -0.79 3.18
N ARG A 68 0.22 -1.38 2.11
CA ARG A 68 0.87 -1.34 0.79
C ARG A 68 0.97 0.09 0.30
N MET A 69 2.14 0.48 -0.19
CA MET A 69 2.35 1.79 -0.78
C MET A 69 1.37 1.98 -1.96
N PRO A 70 0.60 3.08 -1.99
CA PRO A 70 -0.33 3.32 -3.09
C PRO A 70 0.46 3.50 -4.39
N LEU A 71 0.02 2.80 -5.44
CA LEU A 71 0.63 2.91 -6.76
C LEU A 71 0.21 4.24 -7.41
N ASN A 72 1.17 5.06 -7.79
CA ASN A 72 0.90 6.22 -8.66
C ASN A 72 0.74 5.73 -10.10
N ALA A 73 -0.51 5.54 -10.53
CA ALA A 73 -0.82 5.02 -11.86
C ALA A 73 -0.17 5.87 -12.97
N MET A 74 0.53 5.21 -13.90
CA MET A 74 1.25 5.82 -15.03
C MET A 74 2.06 7.07 -14.63
N PHE A 75 2.85 6.98 -13.55
CA PHE A 75 3.67 8.09 -13.05
C PHE A 75 2.85 9.37 -12.80
N GLY A 76 1.65 9.23 -12.23
CA GLY A 76 0.76 10.36 -11.89
C GLY A 76 -0.03 10.94 -13.07
N ARG A 77 0.11 10.37 -14.28
CA ARG A 77 -0.71 10.74 -15.45
C ARG A 77 -1.96 9.89 -15.61
N GLY A 78 -1.98 8.70 -14.99
CA GLY A 78 -3.07 7.73 -15.07
C GLY A 78 -3.93 7.72 -13.83
N TYR A 79 -5.07 7.03 -13.94
CA TYR A 79 -6.03 6.82 -12.86
C TYR A 79 -6.41 5.33 -12.81
N MET A 80 -6.66 4.82 -11.60
CA MET A 80 -7.24 3.49 -11.40
C MET A 80 -8.68 3.48 -11.91
N ALA A 81 -9.06 2.41 -12.61
CA ALA A 81 -10.42 2.24 -13.10
C ALA A 81 -11.43 2.09 -11.94
N GLY A 82 -12.65 2.60 -12.13
CA GLY A 82 -13.75 2.46 -11.16
C GLY A 82 -13.72 3.42 -9.97
N ILE A 83 -12.64 4.18 -9.77
CA ILE A 83 -12.52 5.18 -8.70
C ILE A 83 -12.63 6.59 -9.31
N ASP A 84 -13.31 7.52 -8.65
CA ASP A 84 -13.44 8.90 -9.13
C ASP A 84 -12.07 9.57 -9.35
N MET A 85 -11.90 10.19 -10.53
CA MET A 85 -10.69 10.93 -10.89
C MET A 85 -10.40 12.08 -9.93
N ARG A 86 -11.44 12.77 -9.42
CA ARG A 86 -11.24 13.92 -8.53
C ARG A 86 -10.66 13.49 -7.18
N GLU A 87 -11.09 12.34 -6.68
CA GLU A 87 -10.59 11.76 -5.43
C GLU A 87 -9.14 11.31 -5.58
N GLN A 88 -8.83 10.56 -6.65
CA GLN A 88 -7.47 10.11 -6.94
C GLN A 88 -6.48 11.26 -7.11
N ARG A 89 -6.92 12.37 -7.72
CA ARG A 89 -6.05 13.55 -7.92
C ARG A 89 -5.62 14.21 -6.61
N LYS A 90 -6.42 14.10 -5.54
CA LYS A 90 -6.04 14.60 -4.21
C LYS A 90 -4.91 13.79 -3.58
N ALA A 91 -4.88 12.48 -3.85
CA ALA A 91 -3.82 11.58 -3.33
C ALA A 91 -2.48 11.75 -4.06
N ASN A 92 -2.50 12.10 -5.35
CA ASN A 92 -1.31 12.14 -6.22
C ASN A 92 -0.39 13.38 -6.04
N GLY A 93 -0.36 14.00 -4.86
CA GLY A 93 0.37 15.26 -4.61
C GLY A 93 1.89 15.19 -4.84
N PHE A 94 2.51 14.05 -4.51
CA PHE A 94 3.97 13.86 -4.61
C PHE A 94 4.50 14.06 -6.03
N ILE A 95 3.87 13.43 -7.02
CA ILE A 95 4.33 13.49 -8.41
C ILE A 95 4.19 14.90 -8.97
N LYS A 96 3.13 15.62 -8.60
CA LYS A 96 2.93 17.02 -9.00
C LYS A 96 4.07 17.90 -8.49
N ALA A 97 4.40 17.79 -7.20
CA ALA A 97 5.50 18.53 -6.59
C ALA A 97 6.85 18.19 -7.24
N LEU A 98 7.07 16.91 -7.58
CA LEU A 98 8.29 16.49 -8.28
C LEU A 98 8.39 17.12 -9.68
N ALA A 99 7.28 17.17 -10.42
CA ALA A 99 7.24 17.77 -11.75
C ALA A 99 7.50 19.28 -11.70
N GLU A 100 6.88 19.99 -10.75
CA GLU A 100 7.10 21.42 -10.51
C GLU A 100 8.57 21.72 -10.18
N LYS A 101 9.15 20.96 -9.23
CA LYS A 101 10.57 21.10 -8.86
C LYS A 101 11.51 20.86 -10.04
N ARG A 102 11.22 19.89 -10.92
CA ARG A 102 12.02 19.65 -12.13
C ARG A 102 11.95 20.83 -13.10
N GLN A 103 10.78 21.43 -13.28
CA GLN A 103 10.61 22.61 -14.13
C GLN A 103 11.36 23.82 -13.58
N GLU A 104 11.35 24.02 -12.26
CA GLU A 104 12.09 25.11 -11.62
C GLU A 104 13.60 24.98 -11.83
N LEU A 105 14.15 23.77 -11.65
CA LEU A 105 15.56 23.49 -11.89
C LEU A 105 15.96 23.73 -13.35
N GLN A 106 15.11 23.32 -14.30
CA GLN A 106 15.35 23.59 -15.73
C GLN A 106 15.39 25.09 -16.03
N ARG A 107 14.43 25.85 -15.51
CA ARG A 107 14.40 27.32 -15.68
C ARG A 107 15.62 28.01 -15.04
N ALA A 108 16.09 27.52 -13.89
CA ALA A 108 17.28 28.04 -13.24
C ALA A 108 18.53 27.79 -14.10
N ALA A 109 18.68 26.56 -14.63
CA ALA A 109 19.79 26.21 -15.51
C ALA A 109 19.80 27.02 -16.81
N GLU A 110 18.65 27.28 -17.43
CA GLU A 110 18.54 28.14 -18.61
C GLU A 110 18.96 29.58 -18.32
N ARG A 111 18.58 30.12 -17.15
CA ARG A 111 19.01 31.46 -16.72
C ARG A 111 20.52 31.53 -16.51
N GLU A 112 21.08 30.54 -15.83
CA GLU A 112 22.52 30.45 -15.60
C GLU A 112 23.30 30.30 -16.91
N ALA A 113 22.84 29.44 -17.84
CA ALA A 113 23.43 29.31 -19.17
C ALA A 113 23.34 30.62 -19.97
N GLY A 114 22.20 31.32 -19.90
CA GLY A 114 22.04 32.64 -20.51
C GLY A 114 23.02 33.68 -19.94
N LEU A 115 23.20 33.70 -18.61
CA LEU A 115 24.17 34.57 -17.95
C LEU A 115 25.60 34.23 -18.34
N GLN A 116 25.94 32.94 -18.44
CA GLN A 116 27.26 32.48 -18.86
C GLN A 116 27.56 32.88 -20.32
N LEU A 117 26.58 32.76 -21.21
CA LEU A 117 26.70 33.21 -22.61
C LEU A 117 26.86 34.72 -22.69
N ALA A 118 26.07 35.50 -21.92
CA ALA A 118 26.20 36.95 -21.86
C ALA A 118 27.57 37.39 -21.32
N HIS A 119 28.06 36.71 -20.28
CA HIS A 119 29.39 36.96 -19.72
C HIS A 119 30.50 36.61 -20.72
N ALA A 120 30.39 35.49 -21.43
CA ALA A 120 31.33 35.11 -22.47
C ALA A 120 31.33 36.08 -23.67
N ALA A 121 30.15 36.61 -24.05
CA ALA A 121 30.03 37.59 -25.12
C ALA A 121 30.61 38.97 -24.76
N LEU A 122 30.63 39.34 -23.48
CA LEU A 122 31.26 40.57 -23.00
C LEU A 122 32.80 40.48 -22.93
N LEU A 123 33.36 39.27 -22.94
CA LEU A 123 34.80 39.00 -22.87
C LEU A 123 35.46 38.76 -24.24
N LEU A 124 34.67 38.75 -25.32
CA LEU A 124 35.10 38.70 -26.72
C LEU A 124 35.07 40.10 -27.33
#